data_AF-A0A1I6J828-F1
#
_entry.id   AF-A0A1I6J828-F1
#
_cell.length_a   1.000
_cell.length_b   1.000
_cell.length_c   1.000
_cell.angle_alpha   90.00
_cell.angle_beta   90.00
_cell.angle_gamma   90.00
#
_symmetry.space_group_name_H-M   'P 1'
#
loop_
_entity.id
_entity.type
_entity.pdbx_description
1 polymer ?
#
loop_
_entity_poly.entity_id
_entity_poly.type
_entity_poly.pdbx_seq_one_letter_code
_entity_poly.pdbx_strand_id
1 'polypeptide(L)'
;MKRLLVVLTCITVLLAGISASAVVAQSTEATDTAADDYSLDTPESVPVHDRQVTVDGATTNVSSLVGLYPGEEAVVEVTAPDDELAVVTVRTPDGTVVQKDSLTTGETVLVDGSDYERGTYHLVLSTGGQVRTVSLLVVSKYEVSYGLNNVTADALTGDATVAGGVADGEAVQFVLSNDEGEVRTNASEVRRGLYDFDLSLEDVPDGNYTALVEVVNQSGDGASAVLATSQVRTLTVGDAGGDENATAGSDAAAADATATAVDDSASAPAQTAADDSTAGTADGQTGASAESNSTVPEYGPVALFALLVSWAVVARVRRRR
;
A
#
# COMPACT_ATOMS: atom_id res chain seq x y z
N MET A 1 17.91 70.15 19.74
CA MET A 1 16.85 69.76 20.71
C MET A 1 15.60 70.61 20.46
N LYS A 2 14.98 70.44 19.28
CA LYS A 2 13.89 71.29 18.78
C LYS A 2 12.95 70.44 17.95
N ARG A 3 11.66 70.76 18.06
CA ARG A 3 10.49 70.28 17.29
C ARG A 3 9.65 69.24 18.02
N LEU A 4 9.07 69.71 19.12
CA LEU A 4 7.80 69.23 19.65
C LEU A 4 6.68 70.05 18.97
N LEU A 5 5.64 69.36 18.49
CA LEU A 5 4.24 69.78 18.59
C LEU A 5 3.80 71.00 17.75
N VAL A 6 3.38 70.76 16.49
CA VAL A 6 2.46 71.66 15.76
C VAL A 6 1.57 70.86 14.80
N VAL A 7 0.29 71.22 14.78
CA VAL A 7 -0.73 70.98 13.72
C VAL A 7 -1.58 69.70 13.79
N LEU A 8 -2.51 69.75 14.75
CA LEU A 8 -3.94 69.48 14.51
C LEU A 8 -4.44 70.32 13.33
N THR A 9 -4.84 69.71 12.20
CA THR A 9 -5.95 70.10 11.26
C THR A 9 -5.70 69.54 9.85
N CYS A 10 -6.40 68.46 9.50
CA CYS A 10 -7.02 68.20 8.18
C CYS A 10 -7.77 66.86 8.24
N ILE A 11 -8.64 66.75 9.25
CA ILE A 11 -9.76 65.82 9.27
C ILE A 11 -10.87 66.52 8.51
N THR A 12 -11.06 66.16 7.24
CA THR A 12 -12.25 66.31 6.38
C THR A 12 -11.77 66.40 4.94
N VAL A 13 -12.39 65.61 4.04
CA VAL A 13 -12.14 65.54 2.59
C VAL A 13 -11.14 64.44 2.15
N LEU A 14 -11.60 63.18 2.15
CA LEU A 14 -11.74 62.43 0.90
C LEU A 14 -12.73 61.26 1.09
N LEU A 15 -13.98 61.64 1.30
CA LEU A 15 -15.16 60.79 1.23
C LEU A 15 -15.60 60.76 -0.25
N ALA A 16 -14.95 59.96 -1.09
CA ALA A 16 -15.43 59.62 -2.44
C ALA A 16 -14.53 58.54 -3.05
N GLY A 17 -15.08 57.34 -3.28
CA GLY A 17 -14.50 56.41 -4.26
C GLY A 17 -13.96 55.09 -3.76
N ILE A 18 -14.42 54.56 -2.61
CA ILE A 18 -14.39 53.10 -2.44
C ILE A 18 -15.70 52.60 -3.01
N SER A 19 -15.69 52.40 -4.33
CA SER A 19 -16.66 51.57 -5.02
C SER A 19 -16.74 50.28 -4.24
N ALA A 20 -17.85 50.08 -3.52
CA ALA A 20 -18.25 48.77 -3.07
C ALA A 20 -18.53 47.96 -4.33
N SER A 21 -17.47 47.43 -4.95
CA SER A 21 -17.56 46.20 -5.70
C SER A 21 -18.03 45.20 -4.67
N ALA A 22 -19.34 45.02 -4.57
CA ALA A 22 -19.91 43.78 -4.11
C ALA A 22 -19.23 42.73 -5.00
N VAL A 23 -18.13 42.17 -4.50
CA VAL A 23 -17.68 40.86 -4.91
C VAL A 23 -18.83 40.00 -4.46
N VAL A 24 -19.83 39.90 -5.35
CA VAL A 24 -20.67 38.74 -5.42
C VAL A 24 -19.64 37.63 -5.53
N ALA A 25 -19.35 37.00 -4.39
CA ALA A 25 -18.84 35.66 -4.41
C ALA A 25 -19.92 34.92 -5.19
N GLN A 26 -19.74 34.85 -6.50
CA GLN A 26 -20.28 33.78 -7.29
C GLN A 26 -19.66 32.58 -6.60
N SER A 27 -20.40 32.00 -5.65
CA SER A 27 -20.36 30.57 -5.47
C SER A 27 -20.66 30.03 -6.85
N THR A 28 -19.60 29.87 -7.63
CA THR A 28 -19.57 28.90 -8.69
C THR A 28 -19.87 27.62 -7.94
N GLU A 29 -21.15 27.22 -7.94
CA GLU A 29 -21.52 25.85 -7.68
C GLU A 29 -20.70 25.08 -8.70
N ALA A 30 -19.55 24.56 -8.24
CA ALA A 30 -18.77 23.64 -9.02
C ALA A 30 -19.72 22.47 -9.23
N THR A 31 -20.28 22.40 -10.44
CA THR A 31 -20.99 21.22 -10.92
C THR A 31 -20.04 20.05 -10.73
N ASP A 32 -20.31 19.30 -9.67
CA ASP A 32 -19.64 18.08 -9.23
C ASP A 32 -20.01 16.94 -10.20
N THR A 33 -19.70 17.15 -11.48
CA THR A 33 -20.25 16.38 -12.62
C THR A 33 -19.16 15.68 -13.40
N ALA A 34 -17.99 15.43 -12.80
CA ALA A 34 -16.89 14.73 -13.47
C ALA A 34 -16.03 13.85 -12.56
N ALA A 35 -16.39 13.66 -11.29
CA ALA A 35 -15.64 12.76 -10.40
C ALA A 35 -15.85 11.28 -10.76
N ASP A 36 -17.02 10.94 -11.30
CA ASP A 36 -17.40 9.56 -11.61
C ASP A 36 -16.62 8.93 -12.78
N ASP A 37 -15.90 9.74 -13.57
CA ASP A 37 -15.17 9.26 -14.76
C ASP A 37 -13.69 8.95 -14.48
N TYR A 38 -13.19 9.22 -13.27
CA TYR A 38 -11.78 9.01 -12.91
C TYR A 38 -11.65 8.06 -11.72
N SER A 39 -10.94 6.94 -11.92
CA SER A 39 -10.65 6.01 -10.83
C SER A 39 -9.23 5.43 -10.92
N LEU A 40 -8.71 5.10 -9.74
CA LEU A 40 -7.55 4.26 -9.53
C LEU A 40 -8.04 2.99 -8.85
N ASP A 41 -8.12 1.89 -9.60
CA ASP A 41 -8.54 0.61 -9.04
C ASP A 41 -7.33 -0.31 -8.86
N THR A 42 -7.35 -1.09 -7.81
CA THR A 42 -6.34 -2.11 -7.53
C THR A 42 -7.06 -3.27 -6.84
N PRO A 43 -6.89 -4.52 -7.30
CA PRO A 43 -7.69 -5.65 -6.81
C PRO A 43 -7.69 -5.86 -5.29
N GLU A 44 -6.61 -5.45 -4.62
CA GLU A 44 -6.45 -5.57 -3.16
C GLU A 44 -6.64 -4.23 -2.41
N SER A 45 -7.17 -3.21 -3.10
CA SER A 45 -7.45 -1.93 -2.48
C SER A 45 -8.70 -1.97 -1.61
N VAL A 46 -8.69 -1.17 -0.55
CA VAL A 46 -9.83 -1.00 0.35
C VAL A 46 -10.35 0.42 0.24
N PRO A 47 -11.67 0.64 0.06
CA PRO A 47 -12.24 1.97 0.06
C PRO A 47 -12.03 2.62 1.43
N VAL A 48 -11.68 3.91 1.41
CA VAL A 48 -11.44 4.70 2.62
C VAL A 48 -12.41 5.86 2.65
N HIS A 49 -12.99 6.13 3.83
CA HIS A 49 -13.92 7.24 4.02
C HIS A 49 -13.33 8.33 4.90
N ASP A 50 -13.74 9.57 4.60
CA ASP A 50 -13.43 10.76 5.39
C ASP A 50 -11.93 11.03 5.62
N ARG A 51 -11.05 10.42 4.83
CA ARG A 51 -9.60 10.68 4.88
C ARG A 51 -9.25 11.70 3.82
N GLN A 52 -8.66 12.80 4.25
CA GLN A 52 -8.21 13.87 3.38
C GLN A 52 -6.69 13.95 3.37
N VAL A 53 -6.12 14.22 2.20
CA VAL A 53 -4.70 14.49 2.02
C VAL A 53 -4.52 15.77 1.23
N THR A 54 -3.43 16.49 1.51
CA THR A 54 -3.05 17.66 0.73
C THR A 54 -1.97 17.29 -0.27
N VAL A 55 -2.30 17.37 -1.56
CA VAL A 55 -1.36 17.12 -2.67
C VAL A 55 -1.29 18.40 -3.51
N ASP A 56 -0.08 18.91 -3.75
CA ASP A 56 0.15 20.15 -4.51
C ASP A 56 -0.65 21.36 -4.00
N GLY A 57 -0.93 21.40 -2.69
CA GLY A 57 -1.72 22.45 -2.04
C GLY A 57 -3.23 22.33 -2.20
N ALA A 58 -3.73 21.31 -2.92
CA ALA A 58 -5.14 20.96 -2.98
C ALA A 58 -5.45 19.88 -1.93
N THR A 59 -6.56 20.04 -1.20
CA THR A 59 -7.05 18.98 -0.29
C THR A 59 -8.03 18.11 -1.05
N THR A 60 -7.78 16.81 -1.08
CA THR A 60 -8.55 15.83 -1.82
C THR A 60 -8.87 14.65 -0.91
N ASN A 61 -10.05 14.04 -1.09
CA ASN A 61 -10.41 12.81 -0.40
C ASN A 61 -9.56 11.66 -0.95
N VAL A 62 -9.12 10.78 -0.05
CA VAL A 62 -8.50 9.50 -0.42
C VAL A 62 -9.63 8.55 -0.82
N SER A 63 -9.56 7.99 -2.03
CA SER A 63 -10.57 7.04 -2.51
C SER A 63 -10.32 5.63 -1.99
N SER A 64 -9.06 5.20 -1.93
CA SER A 64 -8.70 3.84 -1.51
C SER A 64 -7.33 3.76 -0.85
N LEU A 65 -7.10 2.66 -0.17
CA LEU A 65 -5.82 2.30 0.43
C LEU A 65 -5.34 0.97 -0.16
N VAL A 66 -4.09 0.95 -0.61
CA VAL A 66 -3.40 -0.21 -1.18
C VAL A 66 -2.26 -0.57 -0.25
N GLY A 67 -2.28 -1.78 0.30
CA GLY A 67 -1.20 -2.34 1.11
C GLY A 67 -0.25 -3.17 0.26
N LEU A 68 1.06 -2.99 0.43
CA LEU A 68 2.09 -3.83 -0.17
C LEU A 68 3.11 -4.26 0.87
N TYR A 69 3.61 -5.49 0.80
CA TYR A 69 4.86 -5.84 1.46
C TYR A 69 6.07 -5.42 0.62
N PRO A 70 7.23 -5.16 1.23
CA PRO A 70 8.45 -4.88 0.48
C PRO A 70 8.77 -6.03 -0.50
N GLY A 71 8.85 -5.70 -1.79
CA GLY A 71 9.09 -6.66 -2.88
C GLY A 71 7.85 -7.26 -3.52
N GLU A 72 6.65 -6.88 -3.09
CA GLU A 72 5.40 -7.17 -3.81
C GLU A 72 5.09 -6.09 -4.83
N GLU A 73 4.29 -6.44 -5.84
CA GLU A 73 3.87 -5.53 -6.89
C GLU A 73 2.35 -5.29 -6.81
N ALA A 74 1.90 -4.06 -7.03
CA ALA A 74 0.50 -3.73 -7.27
C ALA A 74 0.27 -3.40 -8.75
N VAL A 75 -0.79 -3.96 -9.32
CA VAL A 75 -1.31 -3.55 -10.63
C VAL A 75 -2.42 -2.54 -10.42
N VAL A 76 -2.19 -1.32 -10.88
CA VAL A 76 -3.12 -0.20 -10.79
C VAL A 76 -3.83 -0.05 -12.13
N GLU A 77 -5.13 -0.28 -12.15
CA GLU A 77 -5.99 -0.02 -13.29
C GLU A 77 -6.49 1.42 -13.26
N VAL A 78 -6.46 2.09 -14.42
CA VAL A 78 -6.80 3.51 -14.50
C VAL A 78 -7.99 3.71 -15.42
N THR A 79 -9.01 4.37 -14.87
CA THR A 79 -10.16 4.86 -15.64
C THR A 79 -10.05 6.37 -15.79
N ALA A 80 -10.18 6.83 -17.03
CA ALA A 80 -10.29 8.23 -17.41
C ALA A 80 -11.12 8.36 -18.70
N PRO A 81 -11.58 9.56 -19.09
CA PRO A 81 -12.18 9.80 -20.40
C PRO A 81 -11.22 9.46 -21.56
N ASP A 82 -11.74 8.87 -22.65
CA ASP A 82 -10.96 8.38 -23.80
C ASP A 82 -10.10 9.44 -24.50
N ASP A 83 -10.46 10.72 -24.38
CA ASP A 83 -9.78 11.85 -25.03
C ASP A 83 -8.77 12.58 -24.13
N GLU A 84 -8.55 12.08 -22.90
CA GLU A 84 -7.62 12.66 -21.93
C GLU A 84 -6.38 11.78 -21.70
N LEU A 85 -5.21 12.44 -21.60
CA LEU A 85 -3.99 11.79 -21.14
C LEU A 85 -3.97 11.79 -19.60
N ALA A 86 -4.08 10.60 -19.02
CA ALA A 86 -3.90 10.37 -17.60
C ALA A 86 -2.42 10.35 -17.21
N VAL A 87 -2.11 10.97 -16.08
CA VAL A 87 -0.78 10.91 -15.47
C VAL A 87 -0.92 10.38 -14.07
N VAL A 88 -0.39 9.18 -13.85
CA VAL A 88 -0.29 8.55 -12.53
C VAL A 88 1.07 8.84 -11.94
N THR A 89 1.10 9.29 -10.70
CA THR A 89 2.34 9.50 -9.95
C THR A 89 2.27 8.84 -8.59
N VAL A 90 3.36 8.19 -8.19
CA VAL A 90 3.59 7.83 -6.78
C VAL A 90 4.42 8.94 -6.16
N ARG A 91 3.97 9.45 -5.01
CA ARG A 91 4.58 10.59 -4.33
C ARG A 91 4.79 10.30 -2.86
N THR A 92 5.89 10.77 -2.32
CA THR A 92 6.13 10.76 -0.87
C THR A 92 5.20 11.77 -0.16
N PRO A 93 5.09 11.72 1.18
CA PRO A 93 4.28 12.67 1.94
C PRO A 93 4.69 14.14 1.78
N ASP A 94 5.95 14.43 1.41
CA ASP A 94 6.43 15.79 1.16
C ASP A 94 6.13 16.31 -0.26
N GLY A 95 5.54 15.46 -1.11
CA GLY A 95 5.17 15.78 -2.48
C GLY A 95 6.21 15.40 -3.53
N THR A 96 7.36 14.83 -3.15
CA THR A 96 8.38 14.37 -4.10
C THR A 96 7.84 13.21 -4.94
N VAL A 97 7.88 13.36 -6.26
CA VAL A 97 7.48 12.33 -7.22
C VAL A 97 8.58 11.28 -7.33
N VAL A 98 8.25 10.02 -7.04
CA VAL A 98 9.17 8.86 -7.09
C VAL A 98 8.89 7.95 -8.28
N GLN A 99 7.64 7.87 -8.74
CA GLN A 99 7.25 7.22 -10.00
C GLN A 99 6.29 8.12 -10.77
N LYS A 100 6.37 8.09 -12.10
CA LYS A 100 5.49 8.84 -12.99
C LYS A 100 5.26 8.09 -14.30
N ASP A 101 4.00 7.83 -14.59
CA ASP A 101 3.56 7.16 -15.80
C ASP A 101 2.48 8.00 -16.51
N SER A 102 2.54 8.03 -17.84
CA SER A 102 1.55 8.66 -18.69
C SER A 102 0.84 7.60 -19.49
N LEU A 103 -0.49 7.57 -19.41
CA LEU A 103 -1.30 6.51 -19.96
C LEU A 103 -2.67 7.00 -20.40
N THR A 104 -3.35 6.14 -21.14
CA THR A 104 -4.73 6.28 -21.61
C THR A 104 -5.64 5.35 -20.81
N THR A 105 -6.95 5.55 -20.91
CA THR A 105 -7.92 4.75 -20.15
C THR A 105 -7.83 3.26 -20.48
N GLY A 106 -8.00 2.40 -19.46
CA GLY A 106 -7.89 0.95 -19.59
C GLY A 106 -6.45 0.41 -19.64
N GLU A 107 -5.44 1.27 -19.61
CA GLU A 107 -4.05 0.87 -19.38
C GLU A 107 -3.78 0.68 -17.88
N THR A 108 -2.75 -0.10 -17.56
CA THR A 108 -2.36 -0.40 -16.18
C THR A 108 -0.97 0.13 -15.87
N VAL A 109 -0.75 0.45 -14.60
CA VAL A 109 0.55 0.83 -14.05
C VAL A 109 0.99 -0.22 -13.05
N LEU A 110 2.23 -0.69 -13.19
CA LEU A 110 2.84 -1.57 -12.20
C LEU A 110 3.57 -0.71 -11.17
N VAL A 111 3.30 -0.98 -9.89
CA VAL A 111 3.97 -0.35 -8.75
C VAL A 111 4.72 -1.43 -8.00
N ASP A 112 6.04 -1.47 -8.15
CA ASP A 112 6.91 -2.45 -7.46
C ASP A 112 7.32 -1.92 -6.08
N GLY A 113 6.82 -2.57 -5.03
CA GLY A 113 7.12 -2.27 -3.63
C GLY A 113 8.62 -2.32 -3.27
N SER A 114 9.47 -2.94 -4.09
CA SER A 114 10.92 -2.97 -3.88
C SER A 114 11.62 -1.64 -4.21
N ASP A 115 11.00 -0.79 -5.03
CA ASP A 115 11.52 0.53 -5.39
C ASP A 115 11.29 1.60 -4.32
N TYR A 116 10.57 1.24 -3.25
CA TYR A 116 10.09 2.17 -2.23
C TYR A 116 10.65 1.84 -0.84
N GLU A 117 10.95 2.89 -0.09
CA GLU A 117 11.15 2.74 1.35
C GLU A 117 9.82 2.44 2.05
N ARG A 118 9.88 1.76 3.20
CA ARG A 118 8.69 1.47 4.01
C ARG A 118 8.02 2.77 4.47
N GLY A 119 6.71 2.90 4.27
CA GLY A 119 5.96 4.09 4.63
C GLY A 119 4.69 4.27 3.79
N THR A 120 4.03 5.41 3.98
CA THR A 120 2.85 5.82 3.22
C THR A 120 3.26 6.73 2.06
N TYR A 121 2.71 6.48 0.88
CA TYR A 121 2.83 7.29 -0.33
C TYR A 121 1.44 7.68 -0.83
N HIS A 122 1.38 8.71 -1.66
CA HIS A 122 0.19 9.10 -2.40
C HIS A 122 0.30 8.58 -3.84
N LEU A 123 -0.63 7.71 -4.23
CA LEU A 123 -0.86 7.32 -5.61
C LEU A 123 -1.88 8.29 -6.21
N VAL A 124 -1.43 9.16 -7.11
CA VAL A 124 -2.19 10.32 -7.58
C VAL A 124 -2.47 10.19 -9.07
N LEU A 125 -3.74 10.26 -9.45
CA LEU A 125 -4.18 10.41 -10.82
C LEU A 125 -4.42 11.88 -11.13
N SER A 126 -3.83 12.37 -12.22
CA SER A 126 -3.99 13.75 -12.67
C SER A 126 -4.22 13.85 -14.16
N THR A 127 -5.06 14.80 -14.60
CA THR A 127 -5.23 15.18 -16.01
C THR A 127 -5.14 16.69 -16.16
N GLY A 128 -4.47 17.16 -17.23
CA GLY A 128 -4.26 18.60 -17.44
C GLY A 128 -3.57 19.34 -16.29
N GLY A 129 -2.80 18.62 -15.46
CA GLY A 129 -2.15 19.16 -14.25
C GLY A 129 -3.07 19.31 -13.03
N GLN A 130 -4.32 18.85 -13.10
CA GLN A 130 -5.25 18.84 -11.97
C GLN A 130 -5.33 17.45 -11.35
N VAL A 131 -5.29 17.36 -10.01
CA VAL A 131 -5.51 16.12 -9.27
C VAL A 131 -6.98 15.70 -9.44
N ARG A 132 -7.20 14.46 -9.86
CA ARG A 132 -8.55 13.89 -10.06
C ARG A 132 -8.94 12.98 -8.91
N THR A 133 -8.06 12.06 -8.54
CA THR A 133 -8.24 11.18 -7.39
C THR A 133 -6.90 10.81 -6.77
N VAL A 134 -6.94 10.39 -5.51
CA VAL A 134 -5.77 10.00 -4.71
C VAL A 134 -6.09 8.72 -3.95
N SER A 135 -5.20 7.74 -4.05
CA SER A 135 -5.17 6.56 -3.18
C SER A 135 -3.94 6.61 -2.27
N LEU A 136 -4.01 5.98 -1.11
CA LEU A 136 -2.83 5.74 -0.28
C LEU A 136 -2.17 4.43 -0.69
N LEU A 137 -0.86 4.48 -0.89
CA LEU A 137 -0.02 3.30 -1.07
C LEU A 137 0.81 3.10 0.19
N VAL A 138 0.64 1.97 0.87
CA VAL A 138 1.32 1.64 2.13
C VAL A 138 2.33 0.53 1.86
N VAL A 139 3.62 0.87 1.87
CA VAL A 139 4.71 -0.12 1.83
C VAL A 139 5.00 -0.53 3.27
N SER A 140 4.50 -1.71 3.63
CA SER A 140 4.35 -2.15 5.01
C SER A 140 5.69 -2.22 5.76
N LYS A 141 5.74 -1.49 6.88
CA LYS A 141 6.82 -1.57 7.86
C LYS A 141 6.77 -2.84 8.69
N TYR A 142 5.57 -3.36 8.91
CA TYR A 142 5.27 -4.52 9.76
C TYR A 142 4.54 -5.60 8.97
N GLU A 143 4.76 -6.86 9.35
CA GLU A 143 3.92 -7.98 8.93
C GLU A 143 2.72 -8.07 9.88
N VAL A 144 1.50 -7.94 9.33
CA VAL A 144 0.26 -7.85 10.10
C VAL A 144 -0.71 -8.92 9.65
N SER A 145 -1.22 -9.69 10.60
CA SER A 145 -2.28 -10.67 10.38
C SER A 145 -3.33 -10.54 11.48
N TYR A 146 -4.55 -11.02 11.23
CA TYR A 146 -5.59 -11.03 12.24
C TYR A 146 -6.56 -12.20 12.09
N GLY A 147 -7.19 -12.53 13.21
CA GLY A 147 -8.25 -13.53 13.34
C GLY A 147 -9.49 -12.90 13.96
N LEU A 148 -10.66 -13.36 13.55
CA LEU A 148 -11.92 -13.05 14.22
C LEU A 148 -12.26 -14.21 15.16
N ASN A 149 -12.54 -13.90 16.42
CA ASN A 149 -12.86 -14.87 17.46
C ASN A 149 -14.37 -15.05 17.60
N ASN A 150 -15.12 -13.96 17.52
CA ASN A 150 -16.57 -13.96 17.60
C ASN A 150 -17.14 -12.79 16.79
N VAL A 151 -18.23 -13.06 16.05
CA VAL A 151 -18.98 -12.05 15.30
C VAL A 151 -20.45 -12.27 15.63
N THR A 152 -21.08 -11.29 16.26
CA THR A 152 -22.52 -11.26 16.55
C THR A 152 -23.15 -10.02 15.94
N ALA A 153 -24.47 -9.87 16.08
CA ALA A 153 -25.16 -8.64 15.66
C ALA A 153 -24.68 -7.39 16.42
N ASP A 154 -24.26 -7.56 17.68
CA ASP A 154 -23.94 -6.42 18.56
C ASP A 154 -22.43 -6.18 18.74
N ALA A 155 -21.59 -7.18 18.46
CA ALA A 155 -20.16 -7.10 18.73
C ALA A 155 -19.32 -7.99 17.82
N LEU A 156 -18.10 -7.52 17.56
CA LEU A 156 -17.06 -8.27 16.88
C LEU A 156 -15.79 -8.24 17.73
N THR A 157 -15.22 -9.42 17.98
CA THR A 157 -13.97 -9.57 18.72
C THR A 157 -12.99 -10.39 17.94
N GLY A 158 -11.70 -10.10 18.12
CA GLY A 158 -10.63 -10.78 17.41
C GLY A 158 -9.27 -10.47 18.01
N ASP A 159 -8.25 -11.02 17.37
CA ASP A 159 -6.87 -10.76 17.70
C ASP A 159 -6.10 -10.37 16.44
N ALA A 160 -5.14 -9.48 16.61
CA ALA A 160 -4.19 -9.06 15.60
C ALA A 160 -2.77 -9.44 16.04
N THR A 161 -2.00 -9.97 15.11
CA THR A 161 -0.57 -10.26 15.30
C THR A 161 0.26 -9.32 14.45
N VAL A 162 1.18 -8.61 15.09
CA VAL A 162 2.18 -7.75 14.44
C VAL A 162 3.56 -8.33 14.71
N ALA A 163 4.27 -8.78 13.68
CA ALA A 163 5.57 -9.42 13.83
C ALA A 163 6.57 -8.48 14.53
N GLY A 164 7.04 -8.89 15.72
CA GLY A 164 8.01 -8.12 16.52
C GLY A 164 7.41 -7.01 17.41
N GLY A 165 6.10 -6.77 17.34
CA GLY A 165 5.42 -5.67 18.03
C GLY A 165 5.56 -4.32 17.31
N VAL A 166 4.80 -3.32 17.77
CA VAL A 166 4.88 -1.93 17.26
C VAL A 166 5.83 -1.10 18.13
N ALA A 167 6.31 0.02 17.62
CA ALA A 167 7.16 0.95 18.37
C ALA A 167 6.33 1.85 19.29
N ASP A 168 6.99 2.49 20.27
CA ASP A 168 6.35 3.48 21.13
C ASP A 168 5.75 4.63 20.28
N GLY A 169 4.51 5.00 20.56
CA GLY A 169 3.77 6.04 19.81
C GLY A 169 2.98 5.52 18.61
N GLU A 170 3.09 4.23 18.28
CA GLU A 170 2.29 3.57 17.26
C GLU A 170 1.12 2.80 17.91
N ALA A 171 0.04 2.60 17.15
CA ALA A 171 -1.14 1.88 17.60
C ALA A 171 -1.61 0.88 16.54
N VAL A 172 -2.26 -0.19 16.98
CA VAL A 172 -2.91 -1.17 16.12
C VAL A 172 -4.40 -0.87 16.12
N GLN A 173 -5.00 -0.75 14.94
CA GLN A 173 -6.42 -0.44 14.76
C GLN A 173 -7.09 -1.51 13.92
N PHE A 174 -8.25 -1.98 14.35
CA PHE A 174 -9.13 -2.78 13.52
C PHE A 174 -10.13 -1.84 12.83
N VAL A 175 -10.32 -2.03 11.52
CA VAL A 175 -11.10 -1.16 10.65
C VAL A 175 -12.15 -1.99 9.92
N LEU A 176 -13.41 -1.53 9.94
CA LEU A 176 -14.48 -1.98 9.06
C LEU A 176 -14.87 -0.83 8.12
N SER A 177 -14.89 -1.06 6.82
CA SER A 177 -15.25 -0.07 5.80
C SER A 177 -16.24 -0.66 4.79
N ASN A 178 -17.31 0.06 4.44
CA ASN A 178 -18.22 -0.25 3.34
C ASN A 178 -18.45 1.01 2.49
N ASP A 179 -19.39 1.04 1.55
CA ASP A 179 -19.64 2.24 0.74
C ASP A 179 -20.29 3.41 1.51
N GLU A 180 -20.83 3.15 2.71
CA GLU A 180 -21.55 4.13 3.53
C GLU A 180 -20.66 4.82 4.57
N GLY A 181 -19.58 4.19 4.99
CA GLY A 181 -18.64 4.76 5.95
C GLY A 181 -17.64 3.76 6.53
N GLU A 182 -16.95 4.22 7.58
CA GLU A 182 -15.87 3.48 8.22
C GLU A 182 -16.01 3.50 9.75
N VAL A 183 -15.76 2.36 10.37
CA VAL A 183 -15.80 2.17 11.83
C VAL A 183 -14.45 1.61 12.29
N ARG A 184 -13.88 2.21 13.34
CA ARG A 184 -12.54 1.87 13.84
C ARG A 184 -12.57 1.57 15.34
N THR A 185 -11.74 0.62 15.78
CA THR A 185 -11.43 0.40 17.19
C THR A 185 -9.93 0.23 17.39
N ASN A 186 -9.40 0.71 18.52
CA ASN A 186 -7.99 0.49 18.87
C ASN A 186 -7.85 -0.90 19.52
N ALA A 187 -6.88 -1.70 19.05
CA ALA A 187 -6.54 -2.96 19.66
C ALA A 187 -5.63 -2.75 20.89
N SER A 188 -5.83 -3.54 21.93
CA SER A 188 -5.06 -3.49 23.17
C SER A 188 -3.97 -4.56 23.15
N GLU A 189 -2.72 -4.19 23.46
CA GLU A 189 -1.61 -5.13 23.52
C GLU A 189 -1.76 -6.10 24.70
N VAL A 190 -1.90 -7.40 24.40
CA VAL A 190 -1.92 -8.46 25.41
C VAL A 190 -0.50 -8.85 25.80
N ARG A 191 0.36 -8.94 24.79
CA ARG A 191 1.80 -9.18 24.89
C ARG A 191 2.45 -8.69 23.60
N ARG A 192 3.77 -8.49 23.63
CA ARG A 192 4.52 -8.02 22.46
C ARG A 192 4.17 -8.75 21.17
N GLY A 193 3.55 -8.01 20.26
CA GLY A 193 3.15 -8.48 18.93
C GLY A 193 1.79 -9.18 18.85
N LEU A 194 1.02 -9.27 19.94
CA LEU A 194 -0.34 -9.79 19.98
C LEU A 194 -1.28 -8.77 20.63
N TYR A 195 -2.33 -8.41 19.91
CA TYR A 195 -3.28 -7.39 20.30
C TYR A 195 -4.70 -7.96 20.23
N ASP A 196 -5.53 -7.66 21.20
CA ASP A 196 -6.95 -8.02 21.17
C ASP A 196 -7.77 -6.78 20.81
N PHE A 197 -8.80 -6.94 19.99
CA PHE A 197 -9.74 -5.88 19.68
C PHE A 197 -11.18 -6.32 19.94
N ASP A 198 -11.99 -5.35 20.33
CA ASP A 198 -13.42 -5.47 20.56
C ASP A 198 -14.09 -4.24 19.91
N LEU A 199 -15.02 -4.51 19.01
CA LEU A 199 -15.77 -3.52 18.25
C LEU A 199 -17.26 -3.73 18.49
N SER A 200 -17.92 -2.70 19.03
CA SER A 200 -19.38 -2.67 19.10
C SER A 200 -19.98 -2.43 17.72
N LEU A 201 -21.01 -3.20 17.38
CA LEU A 201 -21.76 -3.14 16.13
C LEU A 201 -23.18 -2.59 16.32
N GLU A 202 -23.56 -2.17 17.54
CA GLU A 202 -24.92 -1.71 17.87
C GLU A 202 -25.41 -0.53 16.98
N ASP A 203 -24.49 0.34 16.59
CA ASP A 203 -24.74 1.52 15.74
C ASP A 203 -24.23 1.35 14.30
N VAL A 204 -23.77 0.14 13.93
CA VAL A 204 -23.22 -0.15 12.61
C VAL A 204 -24.33 -0.71 11.72
N PRO A 205 -24.65 -0.06 10.59
CA PRO A 205 -25.69 -0.56 9.69
C PRO A 205 -25.40 -1.98 9.19
N ASP A 206 -26.46 -2.79 9.05
CA ASP A 206 -26.35 -4.10 8.43
C ASP A 206 -25.80 -3.99 6.99
N GLY A 207 -24.89 -4.88 6.61
CA GLY A 207 -24.28 -4.84 5.29
C GLY A 207 -23.01 -5.66 5.14
N ASN A 208 -22.44 -5.63 3.93
CA ASN A 208 -21.12 -6.20 3.67
C ASN A 208 -20.06 -5.14 3.88
N TYR A 209 -19.08 -5.47 4.72
CA TYR A 209 -17.94 -4.64 5.08
C TYR A 209 -16.65 -5.32 4.65
N THR A 210 -15.66 -4.49 4.42
CA THR A 210 -14.28 -4.85 4.28
C THR A 210 -13.58 -4.63 5.62
N ALA A 211 -12.98 -5.68 6.16
CA ALA A 211 -12.25 -5.68 7.41
C ALA A 211 -10.74 -5.72 7.14
N LEU A 212 -9.98 -4.94 7.91
CA LEU A 212 -8.52 -4.99 7.95
C LEU A 212 -7.98 -4.52 9.30
N VAL A 213 -6.67 -4.70 9.51
CA VAL A 213 -5.93 -4.10 10.60
C VAL A 213 -4.91 -3.13 10.05
N GLU A 214 -4.90 -1.90 10.57
CA GLU A 214 -3.86 -0.90 10.32
C GLU A 214 -2.89 -0.82 11.51
N VAL A 215 -1.60 -0.63 11.22
CA VAL A 215 -0.66 -0.07 12.21
C VAL A 215 -0.48 1.40 11.88
N VAL A 216 -0.81 2.27 12.82
CA VAL A 216 -0.79 3.72 12.61
C VAL A 216 0.20 4.39 13.54
N ASN A 217 0.81 5.49 13.09
CA ASN A 217 1.54 6.43 13.93
C ASN A 217 0.71 7.69 14.08
N GLN A 218 0.26 7.96 15.31
CA GLN A 218 -0.45 9.19 15.62
C GLN A 218 0.57 10.26 15.99
N SER A 219 0.78 11.23 15.09
CA SER A 219 1.58 12.40 15.43
C SER A 219 0.79 13.32 16.36
N GLY A 220 1.50 14.08 17.20
CA GLY A 220 0.88 14.95 18.21
C GLY A 220 0.04 16.11 17.66
N ASP A 221 0.06 16.34 16.35
CA ASP A 221 -0.78 17.28 15.61
C ASP A 221 -2.12 16.67 15.14
N GLY A 222 -2.36 15.39 15.45
CA GLY A 222 -3.56 14.66 15.07
C GLY A 222 -3.51 14.06 13.66
N ALA A 223 -2.42 14.25 12.92
CA ALA A 223 -2.21 13.50 11.69
C ALA A 223 -1.88 12.02 12.02
N SER A 224 -2.39 11.11 11.19
CA SER A 224 -2.17 9.67 11.34
C SER A 224 -1.53 9.15 10.06
N ALA A 225 -0.35 8.54 10.17
CA ALA A 225 0.31 7.87 9.07
C ALA A 225 0.12 6.35 9.20
N VAL A 226 -0.31 5.69 8.12
CA VAL A 226 -0.48 4.24 8.08
C VAL A 226 0.87 3.59 7.76
N LEU A 227 1.38 2.79 8.69
CA LEU A 227 2.69 2.16 8.61
C LEU A 227 2.64 0.74 8.05
N ALA A 228 1.52 0.05 8.22
CA ALA A 228 1.30 -1.29 7.70
C ALA A 228 -0.20 -1.60 7.68
N THR A 229 -0.59 -2.53 6.81
CA THR A 229 -1.96 -3.01 6.68
C THR A 229 -1.95 -4.54 6.62
N SER A 230 -2.95 -5.18 7.20
CA SER A 230 -3.14 -6.62 7.03
C SER A 230 -3.72 -6.94 5.66
N GLN A 231 -3.82 -8.24 5.34
CA GLN A 231 -4.72 -8.71 4.30
C GLN A 231 -6.16 -8.23 4.53
N VAL A 232 -6.90 -8.11 3.44
CA VAL A 232 -8.29 -7.66 3.42
C VAL A 232 -9.22 -8.87 3.57
N ARG A 233 -10.32 -8.74 4.33
CA ARG A 233 -11.39 -9.77 4.34
C ARG A 233 -12.76 -9.14 4.26
N THR A 234 -13.70 -9.82 3.64
CA THR A 234 -15.10 -9.43 3.66
C THR A 234 -15.79 -9.98 4.91
N LEU A 235 -16.72 -9.20 5.45
CA LEU A 235 -17.50 -9.52 6.64
C LEU A 235 -18.93 -9.02 6.42
N THR A 236 -19.94 -9.83 6.77
CA THR A 236 -21.32 -9.35 6.81
C THR A 236 -21.70 -9.01 8.26
N VAL A 237 -22.13 -7.76 8.48
CA VAL A 237 -22.69 -7.27 9.74
C VAL A 237 -24.21 -7.31 9.64
N GLY A 238 -24.88 -7.67 10.73
CA GLY A 238 -26.33 -7.78 10.81
C GLY A 238 -26.85 -9.21 10.94
N ASP A 239 -28.17 -9.35 10.92
CA ASP A 239 -28.85 -10.61 11.24
C ASP A 239 -28.68 -11.62 10.08
N ALA A 240 -27.63 -12.45 10.18
CA ALA A 240 -27.45 -13.64 9.34
C ALA A 240 -28.54 -14.64 9.74
N GLY A 241 -29.74 -14.46 9.18
CA GLY A 241 -30.96 -15.12 9.62
C GLY A 241 -30.79 -16.57 10.04
N GLY A 242 -30.88 -16.80 11.35
CA GLY A 242 -31.55 -17.95 11.95
C GLY A 242 -30.93 -19.34 11.82
N ASP A 243 -29.65 -19.50 11.47
CA ASP A 243 -28.96 -20.79 11.62
C ASP A 243 -27.64 -20.58 12.38
N GLU A 244 -27.62 -21.05 13.63
CA GLU A 244 -26.52 -20.95 14.60
C GLU A 244 -25.25 -21.69 14.13
N ASN A 245 -24.54 -21.16 13.13
CA ASN A 245 -23.14 -21.45 12.85
C ASN A 245 -22.58 -20.51 11.75
N ALA A 246 -22.43 -19.22 12.07
CA ALA A 246 -21.56 -18.34 11.27
C ALA A 246 -20.11 -18.82 11.43
N THR A 247 -19.71 -19.79 10.62
CA THR A 247 -18.29 -20.14 10.48
C THR A 247 -17.65 -18.99 9.70
N ALA A 248 -16.70 -18.29 10.30
CA ALA A 248 -15.88 -17.32 9.57
C ALA A 248 -15.18 -18.08 8.42
N GLY A 249 -15.77 -18.01 7.23
CA GLY A 249 -15.21 -18.57 6.02
C GLY A 249 -13.97 -17.76 5.68
N SER A 250 -12.80 -18.27 6.05
CA SER A 250 -11.53 -17.73 5.59
C SER A 250 -11.32 -18.10 4.12
N ASP A 251 -12.15 -17.58 3.22
CA ASP A 251 -11.82 -17.54 1.79
C ASP A 251 -10.84 -16.38 1.56
N ALA A 252 -9.66 -16.50 2.17
CA ALA A 252 -8.49 -15.87 1.60
C ALA A 252 -8.12 -16.74 0.41
N ALA A 253 -8.54 -16.33 -0.79
CA ALA A 253 -7.92 -16.78 -2.02
C ALA A 253 -6.44 -16.39 -1.93
N ALA A 254 -5.61 -17.30 -1.42
CA ALA A 254 -4.19 -17.21 -1.65
C ALA A 254 -4.01 -17.19 -3.16
N ALA A 255 -3.57 -16.05 -3.69
CA ALA A 255 -3.03 -15.99 -5.03
C ALA A 255 -1.90 -17.03 -5.09
N ASP A 256 -2.23 -18.18 -5.69
CA ASP A 256 -1.27 -19.23 -5.99
C ASP A 256 -0.33 -18.65 -7.04
N ALA A 257 0.79 -18.10 -6.56
CA ALA A 257 1.93 -17.75 -7.39
C ALA A 257 2.38 -19.04 -8.08
N THR A 258 1.81 -19.26 -9.26
CA THR A 258 2.15 -20.37 -10.13
C THR A 258 3.57 -20.12 -10.62
N ALA A 259 4.54 -20.60 -9.84
CA ALA A 259 5.88 -20.83 -10.30
C ALA A 259 5.77 -21.77 -11.50
N THR A 260 5.86 -21.20 -12.70
CA THR A 260 5.97 -21.97 -13.93
C THR A 260 7.24 -22.79 -13.80
N ALA A 261 7.09 -24.06 -13.46
CA ALA A 261 8.17 -25.03 -13.60
C ALA A 261 8.53 -25.08 -15.08
N VAL A 262 9.69 -24.52 -15.41
CA VAL A 262 10.35 -24.75 -16.69
C VAL A 262 10.65 -26.24 -16.74
N ASP A 263 9.86 -26.97 -17.52
CA ASP A 263 10.10 -28.34 -17.92
C ASP A 263 11.36 -28.36 -18.80
N ASP A 264 12.52 -28.54 -18.17
CA ASP A 264 13.79 -28.80 -18.84
C ASP A 264 13.82 -30.26 -19.31
N SER A 265 12.92 -30.57 -20.25
CA SER A 265 12.93 -31.81 -21.01
C SER A 265 14.01 -31.72 -22.08
N ALA A 266 15.22 -32.09 -21.68
CA ALA A 266 16.38 -32.33 -22.53
C ALA A 266 16.05 -33.34 -23.65
N SER A 267 15.62 -32.82 -24.81
CA SER A 267 15.62 -33.56 -26.07
C SER A 267 17.02 -33.50 -26.67
N ALA A 268 17.72 -34.64 -26.60
CA ALA A 268 19.00 -34.86 -27.24
C ALA A 268 18.90 -34.58 -28.76
N PRO A 269 19.78 -33.76 -29.34
CA PRO A 269 19.83 -33.61 -30.79
C PRO A 269 20.44 -34.88 -31.41
N ALA A 270 19.71 -35.44 -32.37
CA ALA A 270 20.20 -36.51 -33.23
C ALA A 270 21.42 -36.03 -34.03
N GLN A 271 22.55 -36.69 -33.80
CA GLN A 271 23.76 -36.53 -34.60
C GLN A 271 23.46 -36.90 -36.05
N THR A 272 23.47 -35.92 -36.94
CA THR A 272 23.60 -36.16 -38.38
C THR A 272 25.05 -35.91 -38.75
N ALA A 273 25.74 -36.99 -39.13
CA ALA A 273 27.07 -36.93 -39.69
C ALA A 273 27.02 -36.26 -41.07
N ALA A 274 27.88 -35.26 -41.27
CA ALA A 274 28.29 -34.82 -42.59
C ALA A 274 29.82 -34.60 -42.55
N ASP A 275 30.51 -35.46 -43.30
CA ASP A 275 31.87 -35.25 -43.78
C ASP A 275 31.96 -33.95 -44.60
N ASP A 276 33.09 -33.25 -44.45
CA ASP A 276 34.09 -33.02 -45.52
C ASP A 276 34.69 -31.59 -45.55
N SER A 277 36.03 -31.60 -45.61
CA SER A 277 36.98 -30.61 -46.13
C SER A 277 36.91 -29.12 -45.68
N THR A 278 38.02 -28.61 -45.13
CA THR A 278 39.13 -28.02 -45.93
C THR A 278 40.25 -27.47 -45.02
N ALA A 279 41.48 -27.69 -45.47
CA ALA A 279 42.74 -27.30 -44.85
C ALA A 279 42.99 -25.78 -44.78
N GLY A 280 43.80 -25.35 -43.81
CA GLY A 280 44.32 -23.98 -43.71
C GLY A 280 45.30 -23.78 -42.55
N THR A 281 46.56 -24.14 -42.78
CA THR A 281 47.74 -23.88 -41.94
C THR A 281 48.08 -22.39 -41.83
N ALA A 282 48.40 -21.86 -40.64
CA ALA A 282 49.67 -21.18 -40.31
C ALA A 282 49.66 -20.43 -38.97
N ASP A 283 50.49 -20.92 -38.06
CA ASP A 283 51.45 -20.23 -37.18
C ASP A 283 51.05 -18.96 -36.40
N GLY A 284 51.00 -19.15 -35.07
CA GLY A 284 52.10 -18.69 -34.22
C GLY A 284 51.82 -17.44 -33.37
N GLN A 285 51.63 -17.63 -32.05
CA GLN A 285 52.49 -16.95 -31.08
C GLN A 285 52.45 -17.61 -29.69
N THR A 286 53.64 -17.99 -29.25
CA THR A 286 54.02 -18.44 -27.91
C THR A 286 54.03 -17.28 -26.92
N GLY A 287 53.47 -17.49 -25.73
CA GLY A 287 53.54 -16.57 -24.61
C GLY A 287 53.05 -17.23 -23.32
N ALA A 288 53.92 -18.00 -22.69
CA ALA A 288 53.69 -18.61 -21.37
C ALA A 288 53.75 -17.55 -20.26
N SER A 289 52.82 -17.63 -19.29
CA SER A 289 53.08 -17.32 -17.88
C SER A 289 51.97 -17.86 -16.96
N ALA A 290 52.36 -18.89 -16.22
CA ALA A 290 52.04 -19.21 -14.82
C ALA A 290 50.59 -19.10 -14.29
N GLU A 291 49.98 -20.28 -14.21
CA GLU A 291 49.42 -20.90 -12.98
C GLU A 291 49.07 -19.98 -11.79
N SER A 292 47.77 -19.93 -11.47
CA SER A 292 47.30 -20.26 -10.12
C SER A 292 45.82 -20.69 -10.18
N ASN A 293 45.60 -22.00 -10.33
CA ASN A 293 44.31 -22.64 -10.12
C ASN A 293 43.95 -22.57 -8.63
N SER A 294 42.97 -21.74 -8.27
CA SER A 294 42.25 -21.87 -6.99
C SER A 294 40.86 -22.39 -7.29
N THR A 295 40.75 -23.72 -7.39
CA THR A 295 39.47 -24.42 -7.46
C THR A 295 38.83 -24.37 -6.07
N VAL A 296 37.89 -23.46 -5.86
CA VAL A 296 36.99 -23.50 -4.70
C VAL A 296 35.91 -24.55 -5.00
N PRO A 297 35.70 -25.57 -4.16
CA PRO A 297 34.61 -26.52 -4.36
C PRO A 297 33.27 -25.84 -4.08
N GLU A 298 32.43 -25.75 -5.10
CA GLU A 298 30.99 -25.44 -5.02
C GLU A 298 30.24 -26.57 -4.28
N TYR A 299 30.30 -26.55 -2.94
CA TYR A 299 29.42 -27.36 -2.09
C TYR A 299 29.00 -26.58 -0.82
N GLY A 300 28.53 -25.34 -0.97
CA GLY A 300 27.97 -24.55 0.13
C GLY A 300 26.70 -23.84 -0.33
N PRO A 301 25.53 -24.46 -0.19
CA PRO A 301 24.71 -24.28 1.02
C PRO A 301 24.06 -25.56 1.62
N VAL A 302 24.19 -26.73 0.98
CA VAL A 302 23.41 -27.93 1.36
C VAL A 302 23.85 -28.55 2.69
N ALA A 303 25.13 -28.43 3.06
CA ALA A 303 25.65 -28.99 4.33
C ALA A 303 25.18 -28.21 5.57
N LEU A 304 24.80 -26.93 5.43
CA LEU A 304 24.35 -26.09 6.55
C LEU A 304 22.90 -26.38 6.94
N PHE A 305 22.06 -26.80 5.99
CA PHE A 305 20.67 -27.21 6.25
C PHE A 305 20.56 -28.52 7.03
N ALA A 306 21.46 -29.50 6.79
CA ALA A 306 21.44 -30.78 7.49
C ALA A 306 21.79 -30.67 8.99
N LEU A 307 22.58 -29.67 9.39
CA LEU A 307 22.96 -29.44 10.78
C LEU A 307 21.85 -28.76 11.59
N LEU A 308 21.04 -27.88 10.98
CA LEU A 308 19.94 -27.19 11.65
C LEU A 308 18.73 -28.11 11.92
N VAL A 309 18.41 -29.02 11.00
CA VAL A 309 17.29 -29.97 11.19
C VAL A 309 17.59 -30.98 12.31
N SER A 310 18.86 -31.37 12.50
CA SER A 310 19.24 -32.29 13.59
C SER A 310 19.06 -31.68 14.98
N TRP A 311 19.18 -30.36 15.15
CA TRP A 311 18.98 -29.73 16.46
C TRP A 311 17.50 -29.61 16.86
N ALA A 312 16.61 -29.37 15.89
CA ALA A 312 15.17 -29.27 16.14
C ALA A 312 14.56 -30.60 16.61
N VAL A 313 15.03 -31.73 16.08
CA VAL A 313 14.55 -33.06 16.47
C VAL A 313 15.02 -33.44 17.88
N VAL A 314 16.28 -33.12 18.23
CA VAL A 314 16.82 -33.40 19.58
C VAL A 314 16.16 -32.53 20.65
N ALA A 315 15.83 -31.27 20.35
CA ALA A 315 15.12 -30.38 21.28
C ALA A 315 13.69 -30.87 21.59
N ARG A 316 13.00 -31.49 20.61
CA ARG A 316 11.62 -31.98 20.79
C ARG A 316 11.55 -33.25 21.65
N VAL A 317 12.57 -34.11 21.60
CA VAL A 317 12.61 -35.35 22.40
C VAL A 317 12.91 -35.07 23.88
N ARG A 318 13.66 -34.00 24.18
CA ARG A 318 14.03 -33.67 25.57
C ARG A 318 12.90 -33.01 26.39
N ARG A 319 11.85 -32.50 25.75
CA ARG A 319 10.66 -31.91 26.42
C ARG A 319 9.58 -32.94 26.81
N ARG A 320 9.75 -34.21 26.46
CA ARG A 320 8.78 -35.29 26.75
C ARG A 320 9.28 -36.31 27.79
N ARG A 321 10.35 -35.99 28.52
CA ARG A 321 10.76 -36.68 29.74
C ARG A 321 10.77 -35.67 30.87
#